data_AF-A0A7Z9Y3Z4-F1
#
_entry.id   AF-A0A7Z9Y3Z4-F1
#
_cell.length_a   1.000
_cell.length_b   1.000
_cell.length_c   1.000
_cell.angle_alpha   90.00
_cell.angle_beta   90.00
_cell.angle_gamma   90.00
#
_symmetry.space_group_name_H-M   'P 1'
#
loop_
_entity.id
_entity.type
_entity.pdbx_description
1 polymer ?
#
loop_
_entity_poly.entity_id
_entity_poly.type
_entity_poly.pdbx_seq_one_letter_code
_entity_poly.pdbx_strand_id
1 'polypeptide(L)'
;MTQEPKTPPKPRSAHSMNKRELRASLYLPVAIILGIWVMGLLFYMVTPGDFNTAVGIAVSAALFLYLVYWTRNAPSRTRMIAILLAVPALVGITIGMVYGRASYTIGGVSLTVLLLILYRALSTPVSYRFAYRHFQNGNNEAALHLINRAIATRPNYWESYQLKALIYLSRMDFARAEESARDGLAVKPDAPSLRNTLGQIYLAQTNFSAARDQFLLAVEADPDNAITWYFLGLSQYRLEDYRDSAESLTVAIKNTLRYVDFELLAHYYLWRDLQALGMDDEATQVQKKLPEFADGLPTLQAQLAEQADYPHAEMMQADLAEIENVIRDA
;
A
#
# COMPACT_ATOMS: atom_id res chain seq x y z
N MET A 1 12.71 -11.48 -40.05
CA MET A 1 13.03 -11.72 -38.63
C MET A 1 11.83 -11.29 -37.81
N THR A 2 10.96 -12.25 -37.52
CA THR A 2 9.77 -12.08 -36.68
C THR A 2 10.23 -11.84 -35.24
N GLN A 3 9.99 -10.63 -34.71
CA GLN A 3 10.22 -10.35 -33.30
C GLN A 3 9.08 -11.00 -32.50
N GLU A 4 9.43 -11.88 -31.55
CA GLU A 4 8.49 -12.41 -30.57
C GLU A 4 7.81 -11.27 -29.80
N PRO A 5 6.50 -11.36 -29.51
CA PRO A 5 5.83 -10.38 -28.67
C PRO A 5 6.44 -10.45 -27.26
N LYS A 6 7.06 -9.35 -26.83
CA LYS A 6 7.54 -9.19 -25.45
C LYS A 6 6.35 -9.37 -24.52
N THR A 7 6.42 -10.40 -23.67
CA THR A 7 5.45 -10.60 -22.58
C THR A 7 5.41 -9.33 -21.72
N PRO A 8 4.23 -8.76 -21.45
CA PRO A 8 4.13 -7.58 -20.60
C PRO A 8 4.69 -7.92 -19.20
N PRO A 9 5.43 -7.00 -18.56
CA PRO A 9 6.02 -7.25 -17.27
C PRO A 9 4.92 -7.63 -16.26
N LYS A 10 5.09 -8.76 -15.57
CA LYS A 10 4.15 -9.24 -14.55
C LYS A 10 3.79 -8.10 -13.58
N PRO A 11 2.49 -7.90 -13.28
CA PRO A 11 2.07 -6.84 -12.37
C PRO A 11 2.67 -7.09 -10.98
N ARG A 12 3.55 -6.19 -10.55
CA ARG A 12 4.03 -6.16 -9.18
C ARG A 12 2.91 -5.60 -8.31
N SER A 13 2.41 -6.41 -7.39
CA SER A 13 1.38 -6.03 -6.41
C SER A 13 1.64 -4.66 -5.79
N ALA A 14 0.57 -3.96 -5.40
CA ALA A 14 0.54 -2.68 -4.68
C ALA A 14 1.41 -2.60 -3.40
N HIS A 15 2.15 -3.65 -3.06
CA HIS A 15 3.12 -3.75 -1.96
C HIS A 15 4.57 -3.39 -2.33
N SER A 16 4.90 -3.00 -3.57
CA SER A 16 6.30 -2.63 -3.87
C SER A 16 6.56 -1.15 -3.59
N MET A 17 7.39 -0.88 -2.57
CA MET A 17 7.76 0.45 -2.07
C MET A 17 8.11 1.49 -3.18
N ASN A 18 7.63 2.72 -3.00
CA ASN A 18 7.87 3.93 -3.82
C ASN A 18 9.38 4.24 -3.94
N LYS A 19 9.90 4.93 -4.97
CA LYS A 19 11.32 5.36 -5.06
C LYS A 19 11.74 6.29 -3.90
N ARG A 20 10.83 7.08 -3.33
CA ARG A 20 11.07 7.84 -2.09
C ARG A 20 11.08 6.94 -0.85
N GLU A 21 10.22 5.94 -0.79
CA GLU A 21 10.28 4.89 0.23
C GLU A 21 11.50 3.99 0.04
N LEU A 22 11.99 3.76 -1.17
CA LEU A 22 13.20 3.02 -1.51
C LEU A 22 14.43 3.83 -1.09
N ARG A 23 14.40 5.15 -1.31
CA ARG A 23 15.41 6.08 -0.78
C ARG A 23 15.37 6.17 0.76
N ALA A 24 14.20 6.26 1.36
CA ALA A 24 14.03 6.30 2.82
C ALA A 24 14.24 4.92 3.51
N SER A 25 14.07 3.81 2.81
CA SER A 25 14.20 2.44 3.33
C SER A 25 15.53 1.76 3.00
N LEU A 26 16.28 2.24 2.00
CA LEU A 26 17.65 1.77 1.75
C LEU A 26 18.70 2.84 2.04
N TYR A 27 18.57 4.07 1.53
CA TYR A 27 19.65 5.05 1.67
C TYR A 27 19.77 5.62 3.08
N LEU A 28 18.66 5.92 3.75
CA LEU A 28 18.72 6.49 5.09
C LEU A 28 19.25 5.48 6.15
N PRO A 29 18.79 4.22 6.18
CA PRO A 29 19.40 3.20 7.04
C PRO A 29 20.87 2.96 6.69
N VAL A 30 21.23 2.90 5.40
CA VAL A 30 22.62 2.69 4.96
C VAL A 30 23.52 3.87 5.32
N ALA A 31 23.06 5.12 5.15
CA ALA A 31 23.80 6.32 5.52
C ALA A 31 24.00 6.43 7.03
N ILE A 32 23.02 5.99 7.82
CA ILE A 32 23.12 5.96 9.29
C ILE A 32 24.04 4.83 9.74
N ILE A 33 23.95 3.63 9.15
CA ILE A 33 24.90 2.54 9.39
C ILE A 33 26.31 3.01 9.04
N LEU A 34 26.52 3.63 7.88
CA LEU A 34 27.80 4.23 7.49
C LEU A 34 28.24 5.32 8.46
N GLY A 35 27.34 6.18 8.93
CA GLY A 35 27.64 7.22 9.92
C GLY A 35 28.08 6.63 11.26
N ILE A 36 27.43 5.56 11.72
CA ILE A 36 27.80 4.83 12.94
C ILE A 36 29.17 4.14 12.75
N TRP A 37 29.42 3.54 11.59
CA TRP A 37 30.72 2.93 11.26
C TRP A 37 31.84 3.97 11.17
N VAL A 38 31.60 5.12 10.53
CA VAL A 38 32.56 6.22 10.42
C VAL A 38 32.84 6.85 11.78
N MET A 39 31.81 7.06 12.60
CA MET A 39 31.98 7.57 13.96
C MET A 39 32.77 6.58 14.84
N GLY A 40 32.48 5.27 14.72
CA GLY A 40 33.27 4.23 15.37
C GLY A 40 34.73 4.21 14.90
N LEU A 41 34.97 4.32 13.60
CA LEU A 41 36.33 4.38 13.03
C LEU A 41 37.11 5.62 13.50
N LEU A 42 36.47 6.80 13.54
CA LEU A 42 37.08 8.03 14.03
C LEU A 42 37.45 7.91 15.52
N PHE A 43 36.57 7.31 16.32
CA PHE A 43 36.83 7.09 17.74
C PHE A 43 37.98 6.08 17.94
N TYR A 44 38.12 5.09 17.05
CA TYR A 44 39.21 4.10 17.06
C TYR A 44 40.57 4.74 16.81
N MET A 45 40.61 5.70 15.89
CA MET A 45 41.83 6.45 15.58
C MET A 45 42.29 7.34 16.75
N VAL A 46 41.37 7.80 17.60
CA VAL A 46 41.66 8.74 18.69
C VAL A 46 41.92 8.03 20.03
N THR A 47 41.42 6.80 20.22
CA THR A 47 41.57 6.05 21.48
C THR A 47 42.04 4.61 21.25
N PRO A 48 43.33 4.40 20.93
CA PRO A 48 43.88 3.06 20.78
C PRO A 48 44.00 2.38 22.15
N GLY A 49 43.17 1.37 22.43
CA GLY A 49 43.29 0.50 23.60
C GLY A 49 42.11 0.47 24.58
N ASP A 50 41.31 1.55 24.67
CA ASP A 50 40.12 1.65 25.55
C ASP A 50 38.79 1.48 24.81
N PHE A 51 38.86 0.99 23.56
CA PHE A 51 37.83 1.04 22.53
C PHE A 51 36.55 0.20 22.81
N ASN A 52 36.49 -0.49 23.94
CA ASN A 52 35.65 -1.69 24.04
C ASN A 52 34.22 -1.43 24.55
N THR A 53 34.05 -0.66 25.63
CA THR A 53 32.74 -0.59 26.31
C THR A 53 31.93 0.66 25.97
N ALA A 54 32.54 1.85 26.05
CA ALA A 54 31.84 3.11 25.80
C ALA A 54 31.35 3.22 24.35
N VAL A 55 32.18 2.79 23.39
CA VAL A 55 31.84 2.80 21.96
C VAL A 55 30.74 1.78 21.64
N GLY A 56 30.83 0.56 22.16
CA GLY A 56 29.81 -0.47 21.97
C GLY A 56 28.44 -0.06 22.52
N ILE A 57 28.43 0.59 23.68
CA ILE A 57 27.22 1.18 24.27
C ILE A 57 26.70 2.32 23.40
N ALA A 58 27.57 3.24 22.96
CA ALA A 58 27.17 4.38 22.13
C ALA A 58 26.59 3.95 20.77
N VAL A 59 27.22 2.99 20.09
CA VAL A 59 26.75 2.42 18.83
C VAL A 59 25.39 1.75 18.99
N SER A 60 25.22 0.94 20.04
CA SER A 60 23.96 0.23 20.29
C SER A 60 22.86 1.19 20.71
N ALA A 61 23.17 2.22 21.51
CA ALA A 61 22.24 3.28 21.86
C ALA A 61 21.79 4.08 20.62
N ALA A 62 22.72 4.41 19.70
CA ALA A 62 22.40 5.10 18.46
C ALA A 62 21.48 4.26 17.55
N LEU A 63 21.77 2.95 17.40
CA LEU A 63 20.92 2.03 16.65
C LEU A 63 19.53 1.88 17.28
N PHE A 64 19.44 1.84 18.60
CA PHE A 64 18.16 1.78 19.32
C PHE A 64 17.34 3.05 19.13
N LEU A 65 17.95 4.23 19.32
CA LEU A 65 17.29 5.52 19.10
C LEU A 65 16.82 5.67 17.65
N TYR A 66 17.64 5.22 16.70
CA TYR A 66 17.26 5.18 15.29
C TYR A 66 16.04 4.28 15.05
N LEU A 67 16.02 3.07 15.62
CA LEU A 67 14.89 2.15 15.50
C LEU A 67 13.60 2.76 16.08
N VAL A 68 13.68 3.38 17.26
CA VAL A 68 12.54 4.06 17.89
C VAL A 68 12.04 5.21 17.02
N TYR A 69 12.95 6.03 16.47
CA TYR A 69 12.60 7.11 15.56
C TYR A 69 11.94 6.59 14.29
N TRP A 70 12.49 5.55 13.66
CA TRP A 70 11.96 4.98 12.42
C TRP A 70 10.58 4.34 12.62
N THR A 71 10.35 3.73 13.79
CA THR A 71 9.07 3.08 14.14
C THR A 71 8.06 4.02 14.81
N ARG A 72 8.36 5.32 14.94
CA ARG A 72 7.51 6.29 15.66
C ARG A 72 6.11 6.50 15.05
N ASN A 73 5.98 6.28 13.75
CA ASN A 73 4.70 6.37 13.03
C ASN A 73 4.02 5.00 12.89
N ALA A 74 4.69 3.90 13.29
CA ALA A 74 4.11 2.57 13.25
C ALA A 74 3.11 2.36 14.40
N PRO A 75 2.07 1.53 14.22
CA PRO A 75 1.15 1.14 15.30
C PRO A 75 1.90 0.63 16.52
N SER A 76 1.39 0.91 17.73
CA SER A 76 2.07 0.63 19.00
C SER A 76 2.54 -0.82 19.13
N ARG A 77 1.73 -1.78 18.66
CA ARG A 77 2.08 -3.20 18.65
C ARG A 77 3.26 -3.51 17.73
N THR A 78 3.25 -2.99 16.50
CA THR A 78 4.32 -3.20 15.51
C THR A 78 5.63 -2.59 15.98
N ARG A 79 5.57 -1.39 16.57
CA ARG A 79 6.70 -0.71 17.19
C ARG A 79 7.32 -1.57 18.30
N MET A 80 6.50 -2.07 19.22
CA MET A 80 6.95 -2.89 20.34
C MET A 80 7.61 -4.19 19.87
N ILE A 81 7.02 -4.86 18.87
CA ILE A 81 7.60 -6.08 18.28
C ILE A 81 8.93 -5.79 17.58
N ALA A 82 9.02 -4.71 16.79
CA ALA A 82 10.25 -4.33 16.11
C ALA A 82 11.40 -4.08 17.10
N ILE A 83 11.11 -3.37 18.20
CA ILE A 83 12.07 -3.14 19.28
C ILE A 83 12.52 -4.46 19.91
N LEU A 84 11.58 -5.34 20.28
CA LEU A 84 11.89 -6.63 20.89
C LEU A 84 12.74 -7.52 19.99
N LEU A 85 12.44 -7.55 18.68
CA LEU A 85 13.18 -8.34 17.70
C LEU A 85 14.62 -7.84 17.51
N ALA A 86 14.89 -6.54 17.73
CA ALA A 86 16.21 -5.94 17.57
C ALA A 86 17.15 -6.14 18.78
N VAL A 87 16.62 -6.49 19.95
CA VAL A 87 17.40 -6.66 21.19
C VAL A 87 18.60 -7.58 21.03
N PRO A 88 18.51 -8.77 20.39
CA PRO A 88 19.66 -9.66 20.26
C PRO A 88 20.80 -9.07 19.43
N ALA A 89 20.49 -8.30 18.38
CA ALA A 89 21.50 -7.60 17.59
C ALA A 89 22.21 -6.53 18.43
N LEU A 90 21.45 -5.71 19.17
CA LEU A 90 22.01 -4.67 20.04
C LEU A 90 22.93 -5.25 21.12
N VAL A 91 22.50 -6.33 21.78
CA VAL A 91 23.29 -7.03 22.79
C VAL A 91 24.53 -7.68 22.16
N GLY A 92 24.38 -8.36 21.02
CA GLY A 92 25.50 -9.01 20.33
C GLY A 92 26.54 -8.02 19.83
N ILE A 93 26.13 -6.87 19.30
CA ILE A 93 27.02 -5.77 18.89
C ILE A 93 27.77 -5.22 20.11
N THR A 94 27.06 -4.94 21.21
CA THR A 94 27.67 -4.43 22.45
C THR A 94 28.73 -5.39 22.98
N ILE A 95 28.38 -6.67 23.15
CA ILE A 95 29.30 -7.70 23.67
C ILE A 95 30.47 -7.93 22.69
N GLY A 96 30.19 -7.99 21.39
CA GLY A 96 31.22 -8.19 20.37
C GLY A 96 32.27 -7.09 20.34
N MET A 97 31.86 -5.83 20.53
CA MET A 97 32.77 -4.69 20.68
C MET A 97 33.52 -4.72 22.01
N VAL A 98 32.85 -5.03 23.12
CA VAL A 98 33.47 -5.10 24.47
C VAL A 98 34.58 -6.14 24.55
N TYR A 99 34.36 -7.32 23.95
CA TYR A 99 35.30 -8.44 24.03
C TYR A 99 36.20 -8.55 22.79
N GLY A 100 36.07 -7.65 21.81
CA GLY A 100 36.83 -7.69 20.55
C GLY A 100 36.61 -8.97 19.74
N ARG A 101 35.44 -9.62 19.86
CA ARG A 101 35.12 -10.89 19.19
C ARG A 101 33.92 -10.74 18.27
N ALA A 102 34.18 -10.84 16.97
CA ALA A 102 33.15 -10.74 15.92
C ALA A 102 32.06 -11.82 16.04
N SER A 103 32.33 -12.96 16.68
CA SER A 103 31.36 -14.05 16.86
C SER A 103 30.11 -13.63 17.62
N TYR A 104 30.22 -12.75 18.62
CA TYR A 104 29.06 -12.25 19.37
C TYR A 104 28.20 -11.32 18.53
N THR A 105 28.83 -10.42 17.76
CA THR A 105 28.13 -9.54 16.81
C THR A 105 27.37 -10.35 15.76
N ILE A 106 28.05 -11.32 15.14
CA ILE A 106 27.45 -12.21 14.13
C ILE A 106 26.30 -13.01 14.75
N GLY A 107 26.46 -13.53 15.96
CA GLY A 107 25.41 -14.30 16.66
C GLY A 107 24.16 -13.47 16.93
N GLY A 108 24.32 -12.26 17.48
CA GLY A 108 23.19 -11.38 17.80
C GLY A 108 22.41 -10.91 16.56
N VAL A 109 23.13 -10.54 15.49
CA VAL A 109 22.52 -10.16 14.21
C VAL A 109 21.83 -11.36 13.56
N SER A 110 22.48 -12.54 13.54
CA SER A 110 21.89 -13.77 12.98
C SER A 110 20.62 -14.17 13.71
N LEU A 111 20.60 -14.08 15.05
CA LEU A 111 19.42 -14.36 15.84
C LEU A 111 18.29 -13.37 15.55
N THR A 112 18.59 -12.08 15.42
CA THR A 112 17.62 -11.06 15.03
C THR A 112 17.00 -11.36 13.66
N VAL A 113 17.83 -11.71 12.66
CA VAL A 113 17.37 -12.09 11.32
C VAL A 113 16.50 -13.34 11.39
N LEU A 114 16.89 -14.36 12.16
CA LEU A 114 16.09 -15.57 12.37
C LEU A 114 14.74 -15.26 13.00
N LEU A 115 14.70 -14.42 14.05
CA LEU A 115 13.47 -14.02 14.70
C LEU A 115 12.57 -13.18 13.77
N LEU A 116 13.14 -12.35 12.89
CA LEU A 116 12.39 -11.63 11.86
C LEU A 116 11.77 -12.59 10.83
N ILE A 117 12.53 -13.59 10.38
CA ILE A 117 12.03 -14.63 9.47
C ILE A 117 10.90 -15.41 10.14
N LEU A 118 11.09 -15.81 11.40
CA LEU A 118 10.11 -16.56 12.17
C LEU A 118 8.86 -15.73 12.46
N TYR A 119 9.02 -14.46 12.87
CA TYR A 119 7.91 -13.53 13.06
C TYR A 119 7.11 -13.37 11.76
N ARG A 120 7.79 -13.17 10.62
CA ARG A 120 7.14 -13.07 9.31
C ARG A 120 6.42 -14.37 8.93
N ALA A 121 7.02 -15.53 9.20
CA ALA A 121 6.42 -16.84 8.93
C ALA A 121 5.22 -17.12 9.85
N LEU A 122 5.26 -16.65 11.09
CA LEU A 122 4.22 -16.85 12.09
C LEU A 122 3.13 -15.78 12.03
N SER A 123 3.38 -14.58 11.53
CA SER A 123 2.38 -13.49 11.53
C SER A 123 1.31 -13.65 10.46
N THR A 124 1.70 -14.09 9.26
CA THR A 124 0.80 -14.23 8.12
C THR A 124 0.46 -15.71 7.89
N PRO A 125 -0.82 -16.12 7.85
CA PRO A 125 -1.17 -17.50 7.58
C PRO A 125 -0.58 -17.96 6.24
N VAL A 126 0.06 -19.13 6.20
CA VAL A 126 0.61 -19.68 4.96
C VAL A 126 -0.50 -19.85 3.91
N SER A 127 -1.67 -20.32 4.35
CA SER A 127 -2.87 -20.43 3.50
C SER A 127 -3.32 -19.09 2.92
N TYR A 128 -3.20 -17.98 3.67
CA TYR A 128 -3.49 -16.63 3.16
C TYR A 128 -2.55 -16.26 2.00
N ARG A 129 -1.24 -16.52 2.15
CA ARG A 129 -0.27 -16.21 1.09
C ARG A 129 -0.53 -16.98 -0.20
N PHE A 130 -0.89 -18.26 -0.08
CA PHE A 130 -1.26 -19.07 -1.25
C PHE A 130 -2.59 -18.60 -1.84
N ALA A 131 -3.59 -18.32 -1.00
CA ALA A 131 -4.88 -17.78 -1.45
C ALA A 131 -4.69 -16.49 -2.26
N TYR A 132 -3.85 -15.57 -1.77
CA TYR A 132 -3.56 -14.32 -2.45
C TYR A 132 -2.91 -14.55 -3.83
N ARG A 133 -1.96 -15.47 -3.94
CA ARG A 133 -1.35 -15.82 -5.24
C ARG A 133 -2.34 -16.47 -6.20
N HIS A 134 -3.21 -17.35 -5.71
CA HIS A 134 -4.25 -17.96 -6.54
C HIS A 134 -5.23 -16.91 -7.04
N PHE A 135 -5.64 -15.97 -6.19
CA PHE A 135 -6.49 -14.84 -6.56
C PHE A 135 -5.84 -13.96 -7.64
N GLN A 136 -4.57 -13.60 -7.48
CA GLN A 136 -3.82 -12.84 -8.49
C GLN A 136 -3.70 -13.54 -9.85
N ASN A 137 -3.80 -14.88 -9.87
CA ASN A 137 -3.78 -15.67 -11.09
C ASN A 137 -5.19 -15.95 -11.64
N GLY A 138 -6.24 -15.32 -11.10
CA GLY A 138 -7.64 -15.54 -11.49
C GLY A 138 -8.27 -16.84 -10.97
N ASN A 139 -7.54 -17.65 -10.19
CA ASN A 139 -8.02 -18.93 -9.66
C ASN A 139 -8.86 -18.74 -8.40
N ASN A 140 -10.03 -18.11 -8.56
CA ASN A 140 -10.91 -17.69 -7.45
C ASN A 140 -11.39 -18.84 -6.57
N GLU A 141 -11.65 -20.03 -7.13
CA GLU A 141 -12.09 -21.20 -6.34
C GLU A 141 -11.00 -21.72 -5.39
N ALA A 142 -9.79 -21.90 -5.92
CA ALA A 142 -8.64 -22.30 -5.11
C ALA A 142 -8.31 -21.23 -4.05
N ALA A 143 -8.43 -19.95 -4.41
CA ALA A 143 -8.27 -18.85 -3.47
C ALA A 143 -9.29 -18.90 -2.33
N LEU A 144 -10.58 -19.13 -2.63
CA LEU A 144 -11.63 -19.27 -1.61
C LEU A 144 -11.41 -20.46 -0.69
N HIS A 145 -11.02 -21.61 -1.23
CA HIS A 145 -10.72 -22.78 -0.41
C HIS A 145 -9.58 -22.49 0.59
N LEU A 146 -8.50 -21.87 0.11
CA LEU A 146 -7.34 -21.53 0.93
C LEU A 146 -7.61 -20.40 1.93
N ILE A 147 -8.44 -19.41 1.56
CA ILE A 147 -8.76 -18.30 2.47
C ILE A 147 -9.66 -18.77 3.61
N ASN A 148 -10.62 -19.67 3.33
CA ASN A 148 -11.45 -20.27 4.38
C ASN A 148 -10.60 -21.07 5.36
N ARG A 149 -9.57 -21.78 4.89
CA ARG A 149 -8.59 -22.44 5.77
C ARG A 149 -7.75 -21.43 6.57
N ALA A 150 -7.38 -20.29 5.99
CA ALA A 150 -6.67 -19.24 6.70
C ALA A 150 -7.52 -18.66 7.84
N ILE A 151 -8.80 -18.40 7.58
CA ILE A 151 -9.77 -17.94 8.59
C ILE A 151 -9.97 -18.99 9.69
N ALA A 152 -10.19 -20.26 9.34
CA ALA A 152 -10.38 -21.33 10.31
C ALA A 152 -9.16 -21.54 11.23
N THR A 153 -7.95 -21.35 10.71
CA THR A 153 -6.72 -21.51 11.50
C THR A 153 -6.35 -20.25 12.28
N ARG A 154 -6.71 -19.06 11.80
CA ARG A 154 -6.45 -17.77 12.45
C ARG A 154 -7.62 -16.81 12.24
N PRO A 155 -8.69 -16.94 13.05
CA PRO A 155 -9.89 -16.12 12.90
C PRO A 155 -9.64 -14.63 13.20
N ASN A 156 -8.54 -14.29 13.88
CA ASN A 156 -8.18 -12.90 14.22
C ASN A 156 -7.32 -12.19 13.16
N TYR A 157 -7.03 -12.83 12.03
CA TYR A 157 -6.23 -12.25 10.96
C TYR A 157 -7.16 -11.61 9.92
N TRP A 158 -7.52 -10.34 10.19
CA TRP A 158 -8.54 -9.57 9.46
C TRP A 158 -8.29 -9.47 7.95
N GLU A 159 -7.02 -9.48 7.51
CA GLU A 159 -6.66 -9.43 6.10
C GLU A 159 -7.18 -10.64 5.31
N SER A 160 -7.43 -11.79 5.97
CA SER A 160 -8.07 -12.93 5.29
C SER A 160 -9.52 -12.66 4.91
N TYR A 161 -10.24 -11.93 5.74
CA TYR A 161 -11.62 -11.53 5.46
C TYR A 161 -11.67 -10.49 4.35
N GLN A 162 -10.73 -9.54 4.36
CA GLN A 162 -10.57 -8.57 3.27
C GLN A 162 -10.33 -9.29 1.93
N LEU A 163 -9.40 -10.24 1.87
CA LEU A 163 -9.12 -10.98 0.65
C LEU A 163 -10.33 -11.83 0.22
N LYS A 164 -11.04 -12.45 1.16
CA LYS A 164 -12.29 -13.17 0.86
C LYS A 164 -13.34 -12.25 0.24
N ALA A 165 -13.50 -11.03 0.78
CA ALA A 165 -14.38 -10.02 0.22
C ALA A 165 -13.99 -9.61 -1.22
N LEU A 166 -12.70 -9.38 -1.47
CA LEU A 166 -12.19 -9.07 -2.82
C LEU A 166 -12.40 -10.22 -3.82
N ILE A 167 -12.27 -11.47 -3.37
CA ILE A 167 -12.56 -12.64 -4.23
C ILE A 167 -14.05 -12.74 -4.55
N TYR A 168 -14.95 -12.42 -3.61
CA TYR A 168 -16.38 -12.38 -3.91
C TYR A 168 -16.76 -11.19 -4.78
N LEU A 169 -16.15 -10.03 -4.56
CA LEU A 169 -16.31 -8.86 -5.40
C LEU A 169 -15.92 -9.17 -6.85
N SER A 170 -14.77 -9.82 -7.08
CA SER A 170 -14.34 -10.20 -8.44
C SER A 170 -15.30 -11.17 -9.14
N ARG A 171 -16.10 -11.89 -8.36
CA ARG A 171 -17.16 -12.80 -8.84
C ARG A 171 -18.54 -12.15 -8.90
N MET A 172 -18.62 -10.84 -8.66
CA MET A 172 -19.87 -10.06 -8.55
C MET A 172 -20.84 -10.60 -7.49
N ASP A 173 -20.34 -11.38 -6.52
CA ASP A 173 -21.14 -11.85 -5.39
C ASP A 173 -21.12 -10.81 -4.28
N PHE A 174 -21.86 -9.74 -4.53
CA PHE A 174 -21.86 -8.55 -3.70
C PHE A 174 -22.30 -8.82 -2.26
N ALA A 175 -23.28 -9.71 -2.07
CA ALA A 175 -23.78 -10.08 -0.75
C ALA A 175 -22.68 -10.74 0.10
N ARG A 176 -22.00 -11.76 -0.45
CA ARG A 176 -20.91 -12.45 0.28
C ARG A 176 -19.66 -11.59 0.40
N ALA A 177 -19.43 -10.67 -0.54
CA ALA A 177 -18.35 -9.70 -0.46
C ALA A 177 -18.54 -8.75 0.73
N GLU A 178 -19.74 -8.18 0.87
CA GLU A 178 -20.11 -7.28 1.96
C GLU A 178 -20.05 -7.98 3.31
N GLU A 179 -20.64 -9.18 3.42
CA GLU A 179 -20.58 -10.01 4.63
C GLU A 179 -19.14 -10.26 5.06
N SER A 180 -18.28 -10.69 4.12
CA SER A 180 -16.87 -10.97 4.42
C SER A 180 -16.12 -9.72 4.87
N ALA A 181 -16.39 -8.54 4.28
CA ALA A 181 -15.73 -7.32 4.72
C ALA A 181 -16.23 -6.85 6.09
N ARG A 182 -17.52 -7.04 6.41
CA ARG A 182 -18.09 -6.76 7.74
C ARG A 182 -17.54 -7.70 8.81
N ASP A 183 -17.38 -8.99 8.51
CA ASP A 183 -16.70 -9.93 9.41
C ASP A 183 -15.27 -9.48 9.72
N GLY A 184 -14.55 -9.00 8.69
CA GLY A 184 -13.23 -8.41 8.86
C GLY A 184 -13.24 -7.20 9.80
N LEU A 185 -14.22 -6.31 9.68
CA LEU A 185 -14.37 -5.15 10.56
C LEU A 185 -14.78 -5.52 11.98
N ALA A 186 -15.51 -6.63 12.18
CA ALA A 186 -15.78 -7.16 13.51
C ALA A 186 -14.49 -7.63 14.21
N VAL A 187 -13.52 -8.14 13.44
CA VAL A 187 -12.19 -8.53 13.95
C VAL A 187 -11.28 -7.33 14.16
N LYS A 188 -11.29 -6.37 13.23
CA LYS A 188 -10.49 -5.12 13.29
C LYS A 188 -11.33 -3.90 12.86
N PRO A 189 -11.98 -3.20 13.81
CA PRO A 189 -12.87 -2.07 13.51
C PRO A 189 -12.17 -0.84 12.89
N ASP A 190 -10.87 -0.68 13.14
CA ASP A 190 -10.01 0.42 12.72
C ASP A 190 -9.17 0.07 11.46
N ALA A 191 -9.67 -0.83 10.61
CA ALA A 191 -8.99 -1.23 9.39
C ALA A 191 -9.44 -0.37 8.18
N PRO A 192 -8.69 0.69 7.79
CA PRO A 192 -9.04 1.52 6.64
C PRO A 192 -9.15 0.70 5.34
N SER A 193 -8.32 -0.33 5.19
CA SER A 193 -8.34 -1.19 4.00
C SER A 193 -9.64 -2.00 3.86
N LEU A 194 -10.27 -2.40 4.98
CA LEU A 194 -11.57 -3.09 4.95
C LEU A 194 -12.72 -2.12 4.62
N ARG A 195 -12.66 -0.88 5.15
CA ARG A 195 -13.61 0.19 4.78
C ARG A 195 -13.50 0.54 3.29
N ASN A 196 -12.27 0.65 2.78
CA ASN A 196 -12.03 0.82 1.35
C ASN A 196 -12.61 -0.34 0.52
N THR A 197 -12.44 -1.60 0.96
CA THR A 197 -13.07 -2.74 0.30
C THR A 197 -14.60 -2.68 0.31
N LEU A 198 -15.24 -2.30 1.43
CA LEU A 198 -16.69 -2.07 1.46
C LEU A 198 -17.11 -0.94 0.51
N GLY A 199 -16.37 0.17 0.47
CA GLY A 199 -16.63 1.26 -0.46
C GLY A 199 -16.57 0.81 -1.92
N GLN A 200 -15.57 0.00 -2.29
CA GLN A 200 -15.45 -0.58 -3.64
C GLN A 200 -16.60 -1.54 -3.96
N ILE A 201 -17.06 -2.33 -2.98
CA ILE A 201 -18.24 -3.19 -3.14
C ILE A 201 -19.47 -2.34 -3.44
N TYR A 202 -19.70 -1.26 -2.70
CA TYR A 202 -20.83 -0.36 -2.94
C TYR A 202 -20.71 0.43 -4.24
N LEU A 203 -19.51 0.86 -4.64
CA LEU A 203 -19.27 1.44 -5.97
C LEU A 203 -19.66 0.47 -7.08
N ALA A 204 -19.24 -0.80 -6.95
CA ALA A 204 -19.56 -1.82 -7.93
C ALA A 204 -21.07 -2.08 -8.05
N GLN A 205 -21.81 -1.90 -6.95
CA GLN A 205 -23.27 -1.93 -6.88
C GLN A 205 -23.96 -0.61 -7.28
N THR A 206 -23.21 0.40 -7.74
CA THR A 206 -23.68 1.78 -8.02
C THR A 206 -24.33 2.50 -6.83
N ASN A 207 -24.09 2.01 -5.60
CA ASN A 207 -24.52 2.66 -4.37
C ASN A 207 -23.48 3.70 -3.91
N PHE A 208 -23.41 4.81 -4.64
CA PHE A 208 -22.41 5.85 -4.44
C PHE A 208 -22.49 6.51 -3.05
N SER A 209 -23.69 6.64 -2.50
CA SER A 209 -23.89 7.19 -1.15
C SER A 209 -23.22 6.31 -0.08
N ALA A 210 -23.51 5.01 -0.08
CA ALA A 210 -22.87 4.08 0.85
C ALA A 210 -21.36 3.96 0.60
N ALA A 211 -20.92 4.04 -0.66
CA ALA A 211 -19.51 4.05 -1.00
C ALA A 211 -18.77 5.25 -0.40
N ARG A 212 -19.27 6.46 -0.62
CA ARG A 212 -18.74 7.72 -0.06
C ARG A 212 -18.59 7.60 1.45
N ASP A 213 -19.62 7.14 2.15
CA ASP A 213 -19.60 7.05 3.62
C ASP A 213 -18.49 6.10 4.12
N GLN A 214 -18.24 4.99 3.43
CA GLN A 214 -17.13 4.08 3.78
C GLN A 214 -15.77 4.67 3.44
N PHE A 215 -15.64 5.39 2.32
CA PHE A 215 -14.38 6.02 1.94
C PHE A 215 -14.03 7.20 2.85
N LEU A 216 -14.99 8.01 3.28
CA LEU A 216 -14.79 9.06 4.29
C LEU A 216 -14.16 8.47 5.57
N LEU A 217 -14.78 7.40 6.07
CA LEU A 217 -14.27 6.67 7.22
C LEU A 217 -12.89 6.02 6.99
N ALA A 218 -12.53 5.71 5.74
CA ALA A 218 -11.23 5.17 5.40
C ALA A 218 -10.14 6.25 5.31
N VAL A 219 -10.42 7.41 4.71
CA VAL A 219 -9.47 8.53 4.60
C VAL A 219 -9.22 9.22 5.95
N GLU A 220 -10.20 9.23 6.85
CA GLU A 220 -10.00 9.69 8.24
C GLU A 220 -8.96 8.82 8.98
N ALA A 221 -8.94 7.52 8.70
CA ALA A 221 -8.05 6.56 9.33
C ALA A 221 -6.68 6.45 8.64
N ASP A 222 -6.61 6.71 7.32
CA ASP A 222 -5.40 6.67 6.51
C ASP A 222 -5.39 7.82 5.47
N PRO A 223 -5.06 9.05 5.90
CA PRO A 223 -5.16 10.24 5.05
C PRO A 223 -4.09 10.31 3.94
N ASP A 224 -3.06 9.47 4.00
CA ASP A 224 -1.99 9.43 2.99
C ASP A 224 -2.35 8.51 1.80
N ASN A 225 -3.47 7.80 1.88
CA ASN A 225 -3.87 6.82 0.89
C ASN A 225 -4.52 7.45 -0.36
N ALA A 226 -3.69 7.81 -1.34
CA ALA A 226 -4.13 8.45 -2.58
C ALA A 226 -5.28 7.71 -3.30
N ILE A 227 -5.23 6.38 -3.35
CA ILE A 227 -6.27 5.57 -4.02
C ILE A 227 -7.62 5.68 -3.31
N THR A 228 -7.61 5.77 -1.97
CA THR A 228 -8.85 5.90 -1.19
C THR A 228 -9.47 7.29 -1.40
N TRP A 229 -8.66 8.34 -1.48
CA TRP A 229 -9.10 9.68 -1.88
C TRP A 229 -9.68 9.71 -3.31
N TYR A 230 -9.07 8.99 -4.24
CA TYR A 230 -9.60 8.85 -5.59
C TYR A 230 -11.01 8.22 -5.57
N PHE A 231 -11.19 7.11 -4.85
CA PHE A 231 -12.51 6.47 -4.80
C PHE A 231 -13.56 7.30 -4.06
N LEU A 232 -13.15 8.09 -3.06
CA LEU A 232 -14.02 9.08 -2.43
C LEU A 232 -14.47 10.13 -3.44
N GLY A 233 -13.52 10.73 -4.17
CA GLY A 233 -13.80 11.70 -5.23
C GLY A 233 -14.72 11.13 -6.30
N LEU A 234 -14.43 9.94 -6.82
CA LEU A 234 -15.31 9.25 -7.78
C LEU A 234 -16.73 9.06 -7.23
N SER A 235 -16.87 8.68 -5.96
CA SER A 235 -18.19 8.52 -5.34
C SER A 235 -18.94 9.84 -5.25
N GLN A 236 -18.24 10.92 -4.89
CA GLN A 236 -18.79 12.28 -4.81
C GLN A 236 -19.18 12.84 -6.18
N TYR A 237 -18.32 12.65 -7.20
CA TYR A 237 -18.61 13.00 -8.59
C TYR A 237 -19.92 12.35 -9.07
N ARG A 238 -20.09 11.05 -8.78
CA ARG A 238 -21.29 10.29 -9.15
C ARG A 238 -22.55 10.70 -8.36
N LEU A 239 -22.37 11.39 -7.24
CA LEU A 239 -23.46 12.00 -6.47
C LEU A 239 -23.70 13.46 -6.87
N GLU A 240 -22.98 13.99 -7.86
CA GLU A 240 -23.00 15.40 -8.27
C GLU A 240 -22.52 16.37 -7.18
N ASP A 241 -21.81 15.87 -6.17
CA ASP A 241 -21.15 16.64 -5.12
C ASP A 241 -19.81 17.21 -5.65
N TYR A 242 -19.84 17.94 -6.77
CA TYR A 242 -18.67 18.30 -7.58
C TYR A 242 -17.59 19.08 -6.83
N ARG A 243 -17.99 19.91 -5.85
CA ARG A 243 -17.04 20.65 -5.01
C ARG A 243 -16.22 19.71 -4.13
N ASP A 244 -16.89 18.82 -3.40
CA ASP A 244 -16.21 17.88 -2.51
C ASP A 244 -15.39 16.85 -3.31
N SER A 245 -15.90 16.45 -4.47
CA SER A 245 -15.19 15.60 -5.43
C SER A 245 -13.87 16.24 -5.87
N ALA A 246 -13.90 17.49 -6.33
CA ALA A 246 -12.71 18.22 -6.77
C ALA A 246 -11.65 18.33 -5.66
N GLU A 247 -12.07 18.56 -4.40
CA GLU A 247 -11.18 18.58 -3.24
C GLU A 247 -10.54 17.20 -3.01
N SER A 248 -11.34 16.14 -2.97
CA SER A 248 -10.87 14.77 -2.77
C SER A 248 -9.90 14.31 -3.87
N LEU A 249 -10.22 14.60 -5.14
CA LEU A 249 -9.38 14.25 -6.29
C LEU A 249 -8.07 15.04 -6.28
N THR A 250 -8.10 16.31 -5.88
CA THR A 250 -6.89 17.12 -5.72
C THR A 250 -5.96 16.52 -4.65
N VAL A 251 -6.53 16.04 -3.53
CA VAL A 251 -5.75 15.33 -2.50
C VAL A 251 -5.19 14.01 -3.03
N ALA A 252 -5.98 13.25 -3.79
CA ALA A 252 -5.54 12.00 -4.41
C ALA A 252 -4.30 12.22 -5.30
N ILE A 253 -4.36 13.18 -6.22
CA ILE A 253 -3.27 13.54 -7.14
C ILE A 253 -2.05 14.03 -6.34
N LYS A 254 -2.25 14.88 -5.33
CA LYS A 254 -1.18 15.39 -4.46
C LYS A 254 -0.46 14.27 -3.69
N ASN A 255 -1.21 13.28 -3.21
CA ASN A 255 -0.66 12.12 -2.50
C ASN A 255 0.01 11.09 -3.44
N THR A 256 0.08 11.40 -4.74
CA THR A 256 0.70 10.60 -5.82
C THR A 256 -0.04 9.29 -6.08
N LEU A 257 -0.79 9.24 -7.19
CA LEU A 257 -1.39 8.00 -7.65
C LEU A 257 -0.32 7.18 -8.36
N ARG A 258 -0.12 5.96 -7.85
CA ARG A 258 0.99 5.12 -8.29
C ARG A 258 0.81 4.61 -9.72
N TYR A 259 -0.42 4.44 -10.17
CA TYR A 259 -0.73 3.85 -11.46
C TYR A 259 -1.30 4.91 -12.39
N VAL A 260 -0.84 4.90 -13.63
CA VAL A 260 -1.16 5.91 -14.64
C VAL A 260 -2.65 5.90 -15.01
N ASP A 261 -3.31 4.75 -14.96
CA ASP A 261 -4.77 4.63 -15.15
C ASP A 261 -5.55 5.40 -14.07
N PHE A 262 -5.12 5.33 -12.80
CA PHE A 262 -5.72 6.15 -11.75
C PHE A 262 -5.38 7.64 -11.89
N GLU A 263 -4.15 8.00 -12.28
CA GLU A 263 -3.81 9.40 -12.57
C GLU A 263 -4.70 9.97 -13.69
N LEU A 264 -4.90 9.20 -14.77
CA LEU A 264 -5.77 9.57 -15.88
C LEU A 264 -7.21 9.81 -15.41
N LEU A 265 -7.80 8.84 -14.69
CA LEU A 265 -9.16 8.96 -14.18
C LEU A 265 -9.30 10.11 -13.19
N ALA A 266 -8.35 10.31 -12.28
CA ALA A 266 -8.40 11.39 -11.31
C ALA A 266 -8.37 12.77 -11.99
N HIS A 267 -7.51 12.96 -13.00
CA HIS A 267 -7.49 14.20 -13.78
C HIS A 267 -8.75 14.38 -14.63
N TYR A 268 -9.30 13.29 -15.17
CA TYR A 268 -10.55 13.34 -15.94
C TYR A 268 -11.73 13.78 -15.07
N TYR A 269 -11.94 13.13 -13.93
CA TYR A 269 -13.05 13.51 -13.04
C TYR A 269 -12.85 14.90 -12.45
N LEU A 270 -11.61 15.30 -12.12
CA LEU A 270 -11.33 16.66 -11.65
C LEU A 270 -11.63 17.69 -12.74
N TRP A 271 -11.29 17.41 -14.00
CA TRP A 271 -11.65 18.27 -15.12
C TRP A 271 -13.17 18.42 -15.25
N ARG A 272 -13.91 17.31 -15.19
CA ARG A 272 -15.39 17.31 -15.24
C ARG A 272 -16.01 18.07 -14.07
N ASP A 273 -15.50 17.89 -12.85
CA ASP A 273 -15.92 18.63 -11.65
C ASP A 273 -15.76 20.13 -11.84
N LEU A 274 -14.59 20.57 -12.33
CA LEU A 274 -14.30 21.99 -12.54
C LEU A 274 -15.19 22.60 -13.62
N GLN A 275 -15.52 21.86 -14.69
CA GLN A 275 -16.49 22.29 -15.68
C GLN A 275 -17.89 22.46 -15.07
N ALA A 276 -18.34 21.51 -14.25
CA ALA A 276 -19.63 21.58 -13.59
C ALA A 276 -19.72 22.76 -12.59
N LEU A 277 -18.59 23.15 -12.01
CA LEU A 277 -18.46 24.32 -11.12
C LEU A 277 -18.31 25.66 -11.86
N GLY A 278 -18.18 25.66 -13.19
CA GLY A 278 -17.94 26.88 -13.99
C GLY A 278 -16.53 27.46 -13.83
N MET A 279 -15.57 26.63 -13.42
CA MET A 279 -14.15 26.97 -13.21
C MET A 279 -13.36 26.68 -14.49
N ASP A 280 -13.71 27.38 -15.58
CA ASP A 280 -13.24 27.07 -16.94
C ASP A 280 -11.72 27.19 -17.13
N ASP A 281 -11.09 28.14 -16.45
CA ASP A 281 -9.64 28.36 -16.52
C ASP A 281 -8.88 27.22 -15.84
N GLU A 282 -9.31 26.78 -14.65
CA GLU A 282 -8.75 25.62 -13.98
C GLU A 282 -9.05 24.33 -14.75
N ALA A 283 -10.27 24.17 -15.26
CA ALA A 283 -10.66 23.02 -16.07
C ALA A 283 -9.74 22.89 -17.29
N THR A 284 -9.50 23.98 -18.03
CA THR A 284 -8.60 23.98 -19.19
C THR A 284 -7.17 23.58 -18.82
N GLN A 285 -6.68 24.00 -17.64
CA GLN A 285 -5.35 23.60 -17.17
C GLN A 285 -5.26 22.10 -16.84
N VAL A 286 -6.30 21.54 -16.21
CA VAL A 286 -6.35 20.10 -15.91
C VAL A 286 -6.51 19.30 -17.21
N GLN A 287 -7.36 19.75 -18.14
CA GLN A 287 -7.60 19.11 -19.43
C GLN A 287 -6.30 18.91 -20.22
N LYS A 288 -5.44 19.93 -20.27
CA LYS A 288 -4.14 19.88 -20.97
C LYS A 288 -3.18 18.82 -20.42
N LYS A 289 -3.40 18.32 -19.19
CA LYS A 289 -2.58 17.27 -18.59
C LYS A 289 -3.08 15.87 -18.94
N LEU A 290 -4.32 15.70 -19.39
CA LEU A 290 -4.89 14.38 -19.70
C LEU A 290 -4.03 13.57 -20.69
N PRO A 291 -3.46 14.15 -21.77
CA PRO A 291 -2.60 13.41 -22.69
C PRO A 291 -1.33 12.85 -22.05
N GLU A 292 -0.83 13.45 -20.96
CA GLU A 292 0.35 12.96 -20.23
C GLU A 292 0.11 11.57 -19.60
N PHE A 293 -1.16 11.20 -19.40
CA PHE A 293 -1.57 9.94 -18.79
C PHE A 293 -2.26 8.98 -19.77
N ALA A 294 -2.20 9.26 -21.07
CA ALA A 294 -2.88 8.47 -22.11
C ALA A 294 -2.47 6.98 -22.11
N ASP A 295 -1.25 6.65 -21.65
CA ASP A 295 -0.78 5.27 -21.47
C ASP A 295 -1.64 4.44 -20.51
N GLY A 296 -2.50 5.08 -19.70
CA GLY A 296 -3.45 4.43 -18.80
C GLY A 296 -4.67 3.88 -19.52
N LEU A 297 -5.03 4.45 -20.67
CA LEU A 297 -6.25 4.15 -21.40
C LEU A 297 -6.36 2.66 -21.79
N PRO A 298 -5.33 1.98 -22.34
CA PRO A 298 -5.42 0.56 -22.65
C PRO A 298 -5.68 -0.31 -21.41
N THR A 299 -5.19 0.11 -20.24
CA THR A 299 -5.40 -0.60 -18.97
C THR A 299 -6.87 -0.49 -18.55
N LEU A 300 -7.45 0.70 -18.67
CA LEU A 300 -8.86 0.94 -18.37
C LEU A 300 -9.80 0.22 -19.33
N GLN A 301 -9.48 0.18 -20.63
CA GLN A 301 -10.21 -0.59 -21.62
C GLN A 301 -10.18 -2.09 -21.31
N ALA A 302 -9.03 -2.62 -20.90
CA ALA A 302 -8.91 -4.01 -20.49
C ALA A 302 -9.72 -4.31 -19.22
N GLN A 303 -9.69 -3.42 -18.23
CA GLN A 303 -10.49 -3.54 -17.00
C GLN A 303 -12.00 -3.54 -17.32
N LEU A 304 -12.46 -2.62 -18.17
CA LEU A 304 -13.85 -2.56 -18.60
C LEU A 304 -14.25 -3.86 -19.33
N ALA A 305 -13.39 -4.40 -20.18
CA ALA A 305 -13.65 -5.67 -20.88
C ALA A 305 -13.76 -6.86 -19.90
N GLU A 306 -12.94 -6.89 -18.84
CA GLU A 306 -13.03 -7.91 -17.77
C GLU A 306 -14.27 -7.71 -16.87
N GLN A 307 -14.79 -6.48 -16.81
CA GLN A 307 -15.88 -6.07 -15.92
C GLN A 307 -17.16 -5.71 -16.70
N ALA A 308 -17.33 -6.21 -17.92
CA ALA A 308 -18.46 -5.84 -18.79
C ALA A 308 -19.84 -6.11 -18.16
N ASP A 309 -19.91 -7.11 -17.27
CA ASP A 309 -21.14 -7.50 -16.56
C ASP A 309 -21.38 -6.70 -15.26
N TYR A 310 -20.45 -5.81 -14.86
CA TYR A 310 -20.62 -5.04 -13.64
C TYR A 310 -21.68 -3.95 -13.80
N PRO A 311 -22.47 -3.66 -12.75
CA PRO A 311 -23.50 -2.62 -12.81
C PRO A 311 -23.00 -1.22 -13.21
N HIS A 312 -21.72 -0.92 -12.98
CA HIS A 312 -21.12 0.37 -13.30
C HIS A 312 -20.40 0.41 -14.67
N ALA A 313 -20.40 -0.69 -15.43
CA ALA A 313 -19.65 -0.80 -16.68
C ALA A 313 -20.10 0.22 -17.73
N GLU A 314 -21.41 0.46 -17.87
CA GLU A 314 -21.95 1.43 -18.84
C GLU A 314 -21.45 2.86 -18.57
N MET A 315 -21.40 3.26 -17.30
CA MET A 315 -20.85 4.56 -16.90
C MET A 315 -19.36 4.65 -17.22
N MET A 316 -18.59 3.61 -16.89
CA MET A 316 -17.16 3.58 -17.20
C MET A 316 -16.90 3.60 -18.71
N GLN A 317 -17.76 2.96 -19.51
CA GLN A 317 -17.68 3.00 -20.97
C GLN A 317 -17.89 4.41 -21.52
N ALA A 318 -18.89 5.13 -20.99
CA ALA A 318 -19.16 6.52 -21.38
C ALA A 318 -17.97 7.43 -21.02
N ASP A 319 -17.44 7.31 -19.81
CA ASP A 319 -16.29 8.08 -19.35
C ASP A 319 -15.06 7.84 -20.23
N LEU A 320 -14.75 6.58 -20.57
CA LEU A 320 -13.62 6.24 -21.43
C LEU A 320 -13.77 6.79 -22.85
N ALA A 321 -14.98 6.80 -23.40
CA ALA A 321 -15.24 7.38 -24.71
C ALA A 321 -15.01 8.89 -24.71
N GLU A 322 -15.39 9.60 -23.64
CA GLU A 322 -15.10 11.02 -23.49
C GLU A 322 -13.61 11.28 -23.32
N ILE A 323 -12.91 10.50 -22.47
CA ILE A 323 -11.47 10.58 -22.28
C ILE A 323 -10.74 10.42 -23.62
N GLU A 324 -11.13 9.44 -24.43
CA GLU A 324 -10.57 9.21 -25.76
C GLU A 324 -10.72 10.41 -26.69
N ASN A 325 -11.90 11.01 -26.71
CA ASN A 325 -12.15 12.21 -27.52
C ASN A 325 -11.31 13.39 -27.03
N VAL A 326 -11.26 13.62 -25.72
CA VAL A 326 -10.49 14.73 -25.14
C VAL A 326 -8.99 14.57 -25.40
N ILE A 327 -8.44 13.37 -25.27
CA ILE A 327 -7.02 13.11 -25.56
C ILE A 327 -6.73 13.26 -27.06
N ARG A 328 -7.64 12.82 -27.93
CA ARG A 328 -7.46 12.94 -29.39
C ARG A 328 -7.48 14.40 -29.86
N ASP A 329 -8.26 15.25 -29.21
CA ASP A 329 -8.50 16.63 -29.62
C ASP A 329 -7.48 17.62 -28.99
N ALA A 330 -6.57 17.15 -28.12
CA ALA A 330 -5.56 17.94 -27.40
C ALA A 330 -4.20 18.03 -28.12
#